data_AF-A0A7W0WQ33-F1
#
_entry.id   AF-A0A7W0WQ33-F1
#
_cell.length_a   1.000
_cell.length_b   1.000
_cell.length_c   1.000
_cell.angle_alpha   90.00
_cell.angle_beta   90.00
_cell.angle_gamma   90.00
#
_symmetry.space_group_name_H-M   'P 1'
#
loop_
_entity.id
_entity.type
_entity.pdbx_description
1 polymer ?
#
loop_
_entity_poly.entity_id
_entity_poly.type
_entity_poly.pdbx_seq_one_letter_code
_entity_poly.pdbx_strand_id
1 'polypeptide(L)'
;MLRYRITLAIVIALLSAVAWFLPQLRKDLIKDIITWDAPKGEPAPMPGGTGPGLAPVARTRVVLIDGLTADVAKTLPTWTALCKRGVTLEVDVGFPTISLPVEVALWSGMTQQQTGFVFRDRRPLVPPLAHGIPSQVRSVAVAEYHGWIVRSLGFTQTEPPSDPQNVAKDADAEAWKTQWEERALAAVTSDAPLAFVHILRVDSVGHKHGIGAEYLRVAAEADVILGNLVAADPAARWFA
;
A
#
# COMPACT_ATOMS: atom_id res chain seq x y z
N MET A 1 -4.72 33.23 52.65
CA MET A 1 -4.52 33.46 51.20
C MET A 1 -3.49 32.52 50.56
N LEU A 2 -2.29 32.32 51.14
CA LEU A 2 -1.24 31.47 50.55
C LEU A 2 -1.65 29.99 50.38
N ARG A 3 -2.28 29.38 51.39
CA ARG A 3 -2.76 27.98 51.32
C ARG A 3 -3.78 27.77 50.18
N TYR A 4 -4.71 28.70 50.00
CA TYR A 4 -5.70 28.65 48.92
C TYR A 4 -5.06 28.72 47.54
N ARG A 5 -4.05 29.57 47.35
CA ARG A 5 -3.30 29.69 46.09
C ARG A 5 -2.51 28.42 45.77
N ILE A 6 -1.91 27.77 46.78
CA ILE A 6 -1.18 26.51 46.61
C ILE A 6 -2.16 25.38 46.23
N THR A 7 -3.28 25.25 46.93
CA THR A 7 -4.31 24.24 46.61
C THR A 7 -4.84 24.44 45.19
N LEU A 8 -5.15 25.68 44.80
CA LEU A 8 -5.64 25.98 43.45
C LEU A 8 -4.59 25.65 42.38
N ALA A 9 -3.32 25.96 42.61
CA ALA A 9 -2.24 25.62 41.68
C ALA A 9 -2.08 24.11 41.51
N ILE A 10 -2.18 23.34 42.59
CA ILE A 10 -2.13 21.87 42.56
C ILE A 10 -3.32 21.31 41.76
N VAL A 11 -4.53 21.83 42.00
CA VAL A 11 -5.74 21.39 41.28
C VAL A 11 -5.63 21.69 39.78
N ILE A 12 -5.18 22.89 39.40
CA ILE A 12 -4.97 23.24 37.99
C ILE A 12 -3.92 22.33 37.35
N ALA A 13 -2.78 22.11 38.01
CA ALA A 13 -1.73 21.23 37.50
C ALA A 13 -2.22 19.80 37.29
N LEU A 14 -3.01 19.25 38.23
CA LEU A 14 -3.63 17.93 38.11
C LEU A 14 -4.63 17.87 36.94
N LEU A 15 -5.52 18.86 36.83
CA LEU A 15 -6.50 18.90 35.74
C LEU A 15 -5.83 19.07 34.37
N SER A 16 -4.77 19.88 34.27
CA SER A 16 -3.97 20.03 33.05
C SER A 16 -3.23 18.73 32.70
N ALA A 17 -2.65 18.04 33.68
CA ALA A 17 -1.99 16.75 33.47
C ALA A 17 -3.00 15.68 33.02
N VAL A 18 -4.18 15.60 33.63
CA VAL A 18 -5.26 14.70 33.21
C VAL A 18 -5.73 15.05 31.80
N ALA A 19 -6.00 16.33 31.51
CA ALA A 19 -6.43 16.77 30.19
C ALA A 19 -5.39 16.50 29.10
N TRP A 20 -4.09 16.46 29.45
CA TRP A 20 -3.01 16.14 28.52
C TRP A 20 -2.81 14.63 28.33
N PHE A 21 -2.76 13.86 29.43
CA PHE A 21 -2.48 12.42 29.39
C PHE A 21 -3.67 11.57 28.95
N LEU A 22 -4.90 11.89 29.40
CA LEU A 22 -6.06 11.03 29.13
C LEU A 22 -6.37 10.88 27.64
N PRO A 23 -6.31 11.94 26.80
CA PRO A 23 -6.50 11.80 25.36
C PRO A 23 -5.41 10.97 24.69
N GLN A 24 -4.15 11.09 25.15
CA GLN A 24 -3.04 10.31 24.60
C GLN A 24 -3.17 8.84 25.00
N LEU A 25 -3.40 8.55 26.27
CA LEU A 25 -3.65 7.19 26.77
C LEU A 25 -4.86 6.55 26.06
N ARG A 26 -5.95 7.31 25.86
CA ARG A 26 -7.11 6.84 25.10
C ARG A 26 -6.76 6.51 23.66
N LYS A 27 -5.99 7.37 22.98
CA LYS A 27 -5.54 7.12 21.60
C LYS A 27 -4.67 5.89 21.51
N ASP A 28 -3.72 5.74 22.43
CA ASP A 28 -2.80 4.61 22.47
C ASP A 28 -3.54 3.31 22.78
N LEU A 29 -4.47 3.31 23.75
CA LEU A 29 -5.32 2.17 24.04
C LEU A 29 -6.22 1.78 22.85
N ILE A 30 -6.85 2.76 22.21
CA ILE A 30 -7.66 2.50 21.01
C ILE A 30 -6.79 1.89 19.93
N LYS A 31 -5.61 2.47 19.67
CA LYS A 31 -4.64 1.95 18.70
C LYS A 31 -4.24 0.52 19.06
N ASP A 32 -3.94 0.24 20.32
CA ASP A 32 -3.57 -1.10 20.79
C ASP A 32 -4.74 -2.09 20.77
N ILE A 33 -5.99 -1.64 20.71
CA ILE A 33 -7.13 -2.55 20.54
C ILE A 33 -7.41 -2.81 19.05
N ILE A 34 -7.25 -1.79 18.19
CA ILE A 34 -7.65 -1.87 16.79
C ILE A 34 -6.51 -2.17 15.81
N THR A 35 -5.25 -2.10 16.25
CA THR A 35 -4.06 -2.26 15.38
C THR A 35 -3.27 -3.53 15.69
N TRP A 36 -3.95 -4.65 15.90
CA TRP A 36 -3.31 -5.96 16.04
C TRP A 36 -3.58 -6.86 14.85
N ASP A 37 -2.57 -7.67 14.55
CA ASP A 37 -2.73 -8.84 13.70
C ASP A 37 -3.57 -9.87 14.44
N ALA A 38 -4.39 -10.57 13.68
CA ALA A 38 -5.21 -11.64 14.22
C ALA A 38 -4.42 -12.95 14.28
N PRO A 39 -4.76 -13.87 15.18
CA PRO A 39 -4.38 -15.27 15.03
C PRO A 39 -4.82 -15.77 13.65
N LYS A 40 -3.97 -16.58 13.01
CA LYS A 40 -4.30 -17.21 11.73
C LYS A 40 -5.55 -18.07 11.91
N GLY A 41 -6.50 -17.89 11.01
CA GLY A 41 -7.72 -18.68 10.96
C GLY A 41 -7.71 -19.67 9.80
N GLU A 42 -8.68 -20.59 9.84
CA GLU A 42 -8.96 -21.46 8.71
C GLU A 42 -9.33 -20.66 7.45
N PRO A 43 -9.02 -21.16 6.25
CA PRO A 43 -9.41 -20.50 5.01
C PRO A 43 -10.93 -20.33 4.95
N ALA A 44 -11.39 -19.14 4.55
CA ALA A 44 -12.74 -19.04 4.02
C ALA A 44 -12.80 -19.89 2.75
N PRO A 45 -13.78 -20.79 2.57
CA PRO A 45 -13.90 -21.59 1.36
C PRO A 45 -14.17 -20.64 0.18
N MET A 46 -13.16 -20.45 -0.66
CA MET A 46 -13.29 -19.73 -1.92
C MET A 46 -13.49 -20.73 -3.06
N PRO A 47 -14.50 -20.55 -3.92
CA PRO A 47 -14.63 -21.38 -5.11
C PRO A 47 -13.38 -21.21 -5.97
N GLY A 48 -12.73 -22.33 -6.32
CA GLY A 48 -11.60 -22.31 -7.23
C GLY A 48 -12.01 -21.75 -8.59
N GLY A 49 -11.07 -21.09 -9.28
CA GLY A 49 -11.30 -20.62 -10.65
C GLY A 49 -11.58 -21.82 -11.58
N THR A 50 -12.70 -21.78 -12.30
CA THR A 50 -13.15 -22.87 -13.19
C THR A 50 -12.79 -22.64 -14.67
N GLY A 51 -11.96 -21.64 -14.95
CA GLY A 51 -11.55 -21.28 -16.32
C GLY A 51 -10.21 -21.89 -16.75
N PRO A 52 -9.84 -21.77 -18.03
CA PRO A 52 -8.57 -22.28 -18.58
C PRO A 52 -7.32 -21.63 -17.99
N GLY A 53 -7.47 -20.61 -17.14
CA GLY A 53 -6.38 -19.81 -16.60
C GLY A 53 -5.78 -18.85 -17.63
N LEU A 54 -4.69 -18.19 -17.25
CA LEU A 54 -3.93 -17.32 -18.14
C LEU A 54 -2.76 -18.09 -18.75
N ALA A 55 -2.56 -17.96 -20.07
CA ALA A 55 -1.40 -18.56 -20.73
C ALA A 55 -0.08 -17.99 -20.18
N PRO A 56 0.98 -18.77 -19.97
CA PRO A 56 2.26 -18.24 -19.51
C PRO A 56 2.82 -17.14 -20.43
N VAL A 57 3.49 -16.16 -19.86
CA VAL A 57 4.21 -15.10 -20.59
C VAL A 57 5.59 -14.89 -19.99
N ALA A 58 6.52 -14.39 -20.80
CA ALA A 58 7.88 -14.13 -20.34
C ALA A 58 7.96 -12.99 -19.32
N ARG A 59 7.08 -11.98 -19.46
CA ARG A 59 7.12 -10.74 -18.66
C ARG A 59 5.72 -10.33 -18.23
N THR A 60 5.55 -10.19 -16.93
CA THR A 60 4.36 -9.69 -16.24
C THR A 60 4.68 -8.37 -15.56
N ARG A 61 3.80 -7.39 -15.71
CA ARG A 61 3.89 -6.06 -15.13
C ARG A 61 2.63 -5.79 -14.33
N VAL A 62 2.79 -5.32 -13.11
CA VAL A 62 1.69 -4.99 -12.21
C VAL A 62 1.83 -3.52 -11.85
N VAL A 63 0.77 -2.76 -12.04
CA VAL A 63 0.64 -1.39 -11.51
C VAL A 63 -0.47 -1.43 -10.47
N LEU A 64 -0.25 -0.84 -9.30
CA LEU A 64 -1.29 -0.65 -8.29
C LEU A 64 -1.42 0.84 -8.02
N ILE A 65 -2.61 1.40 -8.23
CA ILE A 65 -2.93 2.77 -7.82
C ILE A 65 -3.66 2.71 -6.48
N ASP A 66 -2.92 2.93 -5.40
CA ASP A 66 -3.45 2.82 -4.05
C ASP A 66 -4.46 3.92 -3.73
N GLY A 67 -5.50 3.56 -3.00
CA GLY A 67 -6.59 4.47 -2.61
C GLY A 67 -7.51 4.92 -3.75
N LEU A 68 -7.31 4.46 -5.00
CA LEU A 68 -8.16 4.82 -6.13
C LEU A 68 -9.53 4.11 -6.06
N THR A 69 -10.57 4.88 -5.77
CA THR A 69 -11.95 4.38 -5.79
C THR A 69 -12.41 3.95 -7.19
N ALA A 70 -13.21 2.88 -7.24
CA ALA A 70 -13.74 2.31 -8.48
C ALA A 70 -14.57 3.32 -9.31
N ASP A 71 -15.31 4.22 -8.64
CA ASP A 71 -16.11 5.23 -9.33
C ASP A 71 -15.26 6.28 -10.03
N VAL A 72 -14.12 6.67 -9.44
CA VAL A 72 -13.20 7.61 -10.08
C VAL A 72 -12.42 6.91 -11.18
N ALA A 73 -11.94 5.67 -10.96
CA ALA A 73 -11.21 4.89 -11.96
C ALA A 73 -11.97 4.79 -13.31
N LYS A 74 -13.30 4.60 -13.27
CA LYS A 74 -14.17 4.53 -14.47
C LYS A 74 -14.23 5.83 -15.29
N THR A 75 -13.78 6.95 -14.73
CA THR A 75 -13.72 8.25 -15.43
C THR A 75 -12.37 8.50 -16.08
N LEU A 76 -11.34 7.69 -15.76
CA LEU A 76 -9.98 7.89 -16.23
C LEU A 76 -9.79 7.25 -17.63
N PRO A 77 -9.18 7.96 -18.59
CA PRO A 77 -9.15 7.53 -19.99
C PRO A 77 -8.25 6.31 -20.21
N THR A 78 -7.05 6.26 -19.62
CA THR A 78 -6.14 5.12 -19.80
C THR A 78 -6.68 3.87 -19.13
N TRP A 79 -7.14 4.00 -17.88
CA TRP A 79 -7.82 2.94 -17.14
C TRP A 79 -8.99 2.35 -17.95
N THR A 80 -9.88 3.21 -18.45
CA THR A 80 -11.04 2.77 -19.24
C THR A 80 -10.61 2.08 -20.54
N ALA A 81 -9.56 2.58 -21.21
CA ALA A 81 -9.03 1.95 -22.41
C ALA A 81 -8.38 0.58 -22.13
N LEU A 82 -7.73 0.40 -20.97
CA LEU A 82 -7.21 -0.88 -20.49
C LEU A 82 -8.35 -1.87 -20.22
N CYS A 83 -9.38 -1.46 -19.47
CA CYS A 83 -10.54 -2.29 -19.18
C CYS A 83 -11.27 -2.75 -20.45
N LYS A 84 -11.43 -1.87 -21.45
CA LYS A 84 -12.12 -2.19 -22.71
C LYS A 84 -11.40 -3.24 -23.57
N ARG A 85 -10.07 -3.31 -23.48
CA ARG A 85 -9.25 -4.25 -24.28
C ARG A 85 -8.80 -5.49 -23.50
N GLY A 86 -8.99 -5.49 -22.19
CA GLY A 86 -8.54 -6.52 -21.27
C GLY A 86 -9.70 -7.21 -20.55
N VAL A 87 -9.37 -7.82 -19.41
CA VAL A 87 -10.35 -8.39 -18.48
C VAL A 87 -10.43 -7.45 -17.28
N THR A 88 -11.66 -7.09 -16.89
CA THR A 88 -11.91 -6.33 -15.67
C THR A 88 -12.45 -7.27 -14.60
N LEU A 89 -11.89 -7.20 -13.40
CA LEU A 89 -12.29 -8.00 -12.25
C LEU A 89 -12.43 -7.10 -11.03
N GLU A 90 -13.47 -7.33 -10.23
CA GLU A 90 -13.60 -6.78 -8.89
C GLU A 90 -13.29 -7.89 -7.89
N VAL A 91 -12.37 -7.62 -6.95
CA VAL A 91 -11.91 -8.59 -5.96
C VAL A 91 -12.15 -8.03 -4.57
N ASP A 92 -12.82 -8.80 -3.72
CA ASP A 92 -12.85 -8.52 -2.29
C ASP A 92 -11.52 -8.99 -1.67
N VAL A 93 -10.79 -8.03 -1.11
CA VAL A 93 -9.47 -8.23 -0.49
C VAL A 93 -9.54 -8.40 1.03
N GLY A 94 -10.76 -8.46 1.59
CA GLY A 94 -11.02 -8.58 3.00
C GLY A 94 -11.08 -7.24 3.74
N PHE A 95 -11.31 -7.32 5.04
CA PHE A 95 -11.37 -6.16 5.94
C PHE A 95 -10.37 -6.31 7.10
N PRO A 96 -9.61 -5.24 7.44
CA PRO A 96 -9.67 -3.90 6.86
C PRO A 96 -8.84 -3.74 5.59
N THR A 97 -9.22 -2.79 4.74
CA THR A 97 -8.55 -2.47 3.48
C THR A 97 -7.32 -1.56 3.70
N ILE A 98 -6.34 -2.05 4.45
CA ILE A 98 -5.05 -1.38 4.68
C ILE A 98 -4.02 -1.90 3.66
N SER A 99 -3.22 -1.01 3.07
CA SER A 99 -2.33 -1.32 1.92
C SER A 99 -1.50 -2.59 2.11
N LEU A 100 -0.64 -2.67 3.15
CA LEU A 100 0.22 -3.85 3.32
C LEU A 100 -0.59 -5.16 3.50
N PRO A 101 -1.58 -5.28 4.41
CA PRO A 101 -2.43 -6.46 4.50
C PRO A 101 -3.13 -6.85 3.20
N VAL A 102 -3.64 -5.88 2.43
CA VAL A 102 -4.26 -6.13 1.12
C VAL A 102 -3.22 -6.67 0.13
N GLU A 103 -2.05 -6.05 0.05
CA GLU A 103 -1.00 -6.49 -0.86
C GLU A 103 -0.43 -7.86 -0.49
N VAL A 104 -0.32 -8.18 0.80
CA VAL A 104 -0.02 -9.55 1.23
C VAL A 104 -1.05 -10.52 0.65
N ALA A 105 -2.34 -10.19 0.73
CA ALA A 105 -3.38 -11.07 0.21
C ALA A 105 -3.25 -11.25 -1.32
N LEU A 106 -3.03 -10.15 -2.05
CA LEU A 106 -2.82 -10.18 -3.51
C LEU A 106 -1.60 -11.01 -3.92
N TRP A 107 -0.47 -10.85 -3.23
CA TRP A 107 0.79 -11.50 -3.61
C TRP A 107 0.98 -12.92 -3.07
N SER A 108 0.23 -13.30 -2.03
CA SER A 108 0.26 -14.66 -1.47
C SER A 108 -0.89 -15.54 -1.94
N GLY A 109 -1.99 -14.95 -2.42
CA GLY A 109 -3.25 -15.67 -2.66
C GLY A 109 -3.94 -16.15 -1.39
N MET A 110 -3.51 -15.70 -0.20
CA MET A 110 -4.10 -16.03 1.09
C MET A 110 -4.93 -14.85 1.61
N THR A 111 -6.09 -15.10 2.21
CA THR A 111 -6.87 -14.03 2.84
C THR A 111 -6.14 -13.45 4.05
N GLN A 112 -6.54 -12.24 4.48
CA GLN A 112 -6.04 -11.63 5.72
C GLN A 112 -6.29 -12.54 6.95
N GLN A 113 -7.39 -13.30 6.97
CA GLN A 113 -7.66 -14.31 8.00
C GLN A 113 -6.61 -15.43 8.01
N GLN A 114 -6.23 -15.95 6.83
CA GLN A 114 -5.25 -17.03 6.72
C GLN A 114 -3.84 -16.57 7.09
N THR A 115 -3.48 -15.33 6.72
CA THR A 115 -2.15 -14.77 7.02
C THR A 115 -2.04 -14.25 8.44
N GLY A 116 -3.15 -13.80 9.02
CA GLY A 116 -3.21 -13.07 10.29
C GLY A 116 -2.80 -11.60 10.17
N PHE A 117 -2.35 -11.14 8.98
CA PHE A 117 -1.98 -9.75 8.77
C PHE A 117 -3.24 -8.92 8.51
N VAL A 118 -3.65 -8.15 9.52
CA VAL A 118 -4.92 -7.42 9.52
C VAL A 118 -4.68 -5.92 9.52
N PHE A 119 -3.73 -5.44 10.32
CA PHE A 119 -3.42 -4.02 10.38
C PHE A 119 -1.92 -3.80 10.54
N ARG A 120 -1.29 -3.15 9.56
CA ARG A 120 0.15 -2.84 9.60
C ARG A 120 0.40 -1.45 9.04
N ASP A 121 0.31 -0.41 9.88
CA ASP A 121 0.75 0.95 9.55
C ASP A 121 2.19 1.16 10.03
N ARG A 122 3.12 1.52 9.13
CA ARG A 122 4.56 1.72 9.40
C ARG A 122 5.22 0.55 10.12
N ARG A 123 4.74 -0.67 9.87
CA ARG A 123 5.22 -1.92 10.49
C ARG A 123 5.56 -2.93 9.39
N PRO A 124 6.73 -2.81 8.73
CA PRO A 124 7.13 -3.75 7.70
C PRO A 124 7.20 -5.20 8.20
N LEU A 125 7.08 -6.15 7.28
CA LEU A 125 7.34 -7.56 7.56
C LEU A 125 8.83 -7.82 7.56
N VAL A 126 9.34 -8.32 8.69
CA VAL A 126 10.73 -8.72 8.87
C VAL A 126 10.74 -10.12 9.51
N PRO A 127 11.12 -11.18 8.76
CA PRO A 127 11.53 -11.18 7.35
C PRO A 127 10.35 -10.86 6.39
N PRO A 128 10.65 -10.48 5.12
CA PRO A 128 9.63 -10.33 4.07
C PRO A 128 8.84 -11.63 3.83
N LEU A 129 7.70 -11.51 3.15
CA LEU A 129 6.83 -12.63 2.79
C LEU A 129 7.60 -13.72 2.02
N ALA A 130 7.81 -14.87 2.64
CA ALA A 130 8.66 -15.94 2.11
C ALA A 130 7.99 -16.78 1.00
N HIS A 131 6.66 -16.89 0.98
CA HIS A 131 5.91 -17.79 0.10
C HIS A 131 4.97 -17.07 -0.87
N GLY A 132 5.19 -15.76 -1.09
CA GLY A 132 4.46 -15.01 -2.10
C GLY A 132 4.96 -15.31 -3.51
N ILE A 133 4.22 -14.87 -4.53
CA ILE A 133 4.69 -14.91 -5.93
C ILE A 133 6.04 -14.19 -6.10
N PRO A 134 6.29 -13.00 -5.50
CA PRO A 134 7.53 -12.27 -5.74
C PRO A 134 8.81 -13.00 -5.30
N SER A 135 8.73 -13.88 -4.28
CA SER A 135 9.87 -14.63 -3.77
C SER A 135 10.21 -15.87 -4.60
N GLN A 136 9.34 -16.25 -5.55
CA GLN A 136 9.48 -17.45 -6.39
C GLN A 136 10.10 -17.15 -7.76
N VAL A 137 10.20 -15.86 -8.15
CA VAL A 137 10.71 -15.42 -9.44
C VAL A 137 11.61 -14.22 -9.27
N ARG A 138 12.54 -14.01 -10.21
CA ARG A 138 13.29 -12.75 -10.24
C ARG A 138 12.32 -11.60 -10.46
N SER A 139 12.34 -10.63 -9.56
CA SER A 139 11.32 -9.60 -9.50
C SER A 139 11.86 -8.25 -9.03
N VAL A 140 11.27 -7.16 -9.55
CA VAL A 140 11.57 -5.79 -9.13
C VAL A 140 10.28 -5.10 -8.69
N ALA A 141 10.32 -4.37 -7.59
CA ALA A 141 9.21 -3.52 -7.15
C ALA A 141 9.67 -2.10 -6.87
N VAL A 142 8.87 -1.12 -7.30
CA VAL A 142 9.12 0.30 -7.10
C VAL A 142 7.87 0.93 -6.51
N ALA A 143 7.99 1.58 -5.36
CA ALA A 143 6.90 2.33 -4.73
C ALA A 143 7.17 3.83 -4.77
N GLU A 144 6.12 4.62 -5.04
CA GLU A 144 6.21 6.08 -5.05
C GLU A 144 6.52 6.65 -3.66
N TYR A 145 5.85 6.10 -2.64
CA TYR A 145 5.98 6.43 -1.23
C TYR A 145 5.93 5.14 -0.41
N HIS A 146 6.29 5.23 0.87
CA HIS A 146 6.11 4.11 1.80
C HIS A 146 6.76 2.81 1.32
N GLY A 147 8.02 2.88 0.85
CA GLY A 147 8.73 1.74 0.26
C GLY A 147 8.83 0.51 1.15
N TRP A 148 8.57 0.67 2.46
CA TRP A 148 8.47 -0.44 3.41
C TRP A 148 7.37 -1.46 3.04
N ILE A 149 6.35 -1.06 2.28
CA ILE A 149 5.30 -1.97 1.80
C ILE A 149 5.90 -2.95 0.78
N VAL A 150 6.50 -2.48 -0.31
CA VAL A 150 7.12 -3.37 -1.32
C VAL A 150 8.28 -4.20 -0.75
N ARG A 151 9.05 -3.63 0.20
CA ARG A 151 10.09 -4.37 0.94
C ARG A 151 9.55 -5.53 1.76
N SER A 152 8.28 -5.52 2.13
CA SER A 152 7.64 -6.57 2.93
C SER A 152 7.16 -7.77 2.10
N LEU A 153 7.12 -7.66 0.76
CA LEU A 153 6.40 -8.61 -0.10
C LEU A 153 7.30 -9.67 -0.77
N GLY A 154 8.60 -9.65 -0.49
CA GLY A 154 9.53 -10.69 -0.96
C GLY A 154 10.06 -10.52 -2.38
N PHE A 155 9.96 -9.32 -2.96
CA PHE A 155 10.59 -9.00 -4.25
C PHE A 155 12.11 -9.12 -4.19
N THR A 156 12.75 -9.53 -5.29
CA THR A 156 14.22 -9.68 -5.36
C THR A 156 14.93 -8.34 -5.24
N GLN A 157 14.40 -7.29 -5.88
CA GLN A 157 14.85 -5.92 -5.78
C GLN A 157 13.68 -5.01 -5.43
N THR A 158 13.92 -4.05 -4.54
CA THR A 158 12.90 -3.08 -4.11
C THR A 158 13.48 -1.69 -4.09
N GLU A 159 12.69 -0.71 -4.53
CA GLU A 159 13.00 0.70 -4.42
C GLU A 159 11.78 1.47 -3.89
N PRO A 160 11.98 2.53 -3.08
CA PRO A 160 13.26 3.04 -2.58
C PRO A 160 13.92 2.12 -1.53
N PRO A 161 15.25 2.22 -1.34
CA PRO A 161 15.95 1.50 -0.28
C PRO A 161 15.48 1.94 1.11
N SER A 162 15.55 1.03 2.08
CA SER A 162 15.22 1.33 3.49
C SER A 162 16.26 2.24 4.13
N ASP A 163 15.80 3.15 4.99
CA ASP A 163 16.67 3.85 5.93
C ASP A 163 17.36 2.82 6.88
N PRO A 164 18.70 2.82 6.97
CA PRO A 164 19.44 1.87 7.81
C PRO A 164 19.16 2.02 9.31
N GLN A 165 18.66 3.18 9.75
CA GLN A 165 18.29 3.44 11.14
C GLN A 165 16.82 3.12 11.42
N ASN A 166 15.98 3.06 10.37
CA ASN A 166 14.56 2.76 10.52
C ASN A 166 13.98 2.12 9.25
N VAL A 167 13.82 0.80 9.27
CA VAL A 167 13.33 0.01 8.13
C VAL A 167 11.93 0.41 7.62
N ALA A 168 11.13 1.11 8.45
CA ALA A 168 9.82 1.63 8.07
C ALA A 168 9.89 2.96 7.30
N LYS A 169 11.10 3.55 7.16
CA LYS A 169 11.35 4.77 6.39
C LYS A 169 12.18 4.47 5.15
N ASP A 170 12.07 5.37 4.19
CA ASP A 170 12.87 5.36 2.97
C ASP A 170 14.16 6.15 3.22
N ALA A 171 15.29 5.67 2.69
CA ALA A 171 16.61 6.20 3.02
C ALA A 171 16.78 7.68 2.63
N ASP A 172 16.19 8.11 1.51
CA ASP A 172 16.19 9.49 1.04
C ASP A 172 14.84 9.83 0.40
N ALA A 173 13.83 10.06 1.24
CA ALA A 173 12.47 10.33 0.80
C ALA A 173 12.34 11.63 -0.03
N GLU A 174 13.22 12.61 0.18
CA GLU A 174 13.15 13.88 -0.58
C GLU A 174 13.75 13.72 -1.98
N ALA A 175 14.92 13.08 -2.11
CA ALA A 175 15.47 12.80 -3.43
C ALA A 175 14.60 11.82 -4.21
N TRP A 176 13.92 10.89 -3.53
CA TRP A 176 13.06 9.90 -4.18
C TRP A 176 11.91 10.53 -4.96
N LYS A 177 11.33 11.64 -4.49
CA LYS A 177 10.21 12.33 -5.15
C LYS A 177 10.49 12.71 -6.60
N THR A 178 11.76 13.01 -6.93
CA THR A 178 12.15 13.41 -8.28
C THR A 178 12.70 12.25 -9.12
N GLN A 179 12.97 11.10 -8.50
CA GLN A 179 13.55 9.92 -9.17
C GLN A 179 12.51 8.84 -9.47
N TRP A 180 11.47 8.76 -8.65
CA TRP A 180 10.51 7.65 -8.64
C TRP A 180 9.98 7.28 -10.04
N GLU A 181 9.55 8.25 -10.84
CA GLU A 181 8.92 7.98 -12.15
C GLU A 181 9.91 7.35 -13.14
N GLU A 182 11.16 7.82 -13.15
CA GLU A 182 12.23 7.22 -13.94
C GLU A 182 12.50 5.78 -13.51
N ARG A 183 12.50 5.53 -12.20
CA ARG A 183 12.75 4.20 -11.62
C ARG A 183 11.59 3.24 -11.87
N ALA A 184 10.35 3.72 -11.83
CA ALA A 184 9.17 2.96 -12.23
C ALA A 184 9.25 2.56 -13.71
N LEU A 185 9.63 3.49 -14.59
CA LEU A 185 9.84 3.21 -16.02
C LEU A 185 10.96 2.18 -16.25
N ALA A 186 12.08 2.33 -15.56
CA ALA A 186 13.19 1.37 -15.61
C ALA A 186 12.78 -0.02 -15.14
N ALA A 187 11.96 -0.12 -14.09
CA ALA A 187 11.47 -1.40 -13.57
C ALA A 187 10.59 -2.13 -14.60
N VAL A 188 9.63 -1.42 -15.23
CA VAL A 188 8.74 -2.06 -16.22
C VAL A 188 9.45 -2.41 -17.53
N THR A 189 10.49 -1.66 -17.91
CA THR A 189 11.29 -1.94 -19.11
C THR A 189 12.43 -2.94 -18.88
N SER A 190 12.68 -3.32 -17.62
CA SER A 190 13.71 -4.31 -17.27
C SER A 190 13.44 -5.69 -17.85
N ASP A 191 14.46 -6.55 -17.80
CA ASP A 191 14.37 -7.95 -18.19
C ASP A 191 13.77 -8.85 -17.08
N ALA A 192 13.38 -8.27 -15.93
CA ALA A 192 12.77 -9.03 -14.84
C ALA A 192 11.45 -9.68 -15.30
N PRO A 193 11.24 -10.98 -15.04
CA PRO A 193 9.98 -11.66 -15.30
C PRO A 193 8.77 -10.98 -14.66
N LEU A 194 8.95 -10.42 -13.47
CA LEU A 194 7.92 -9.68 -12.73
C LEU A 194 8.42 -8.28 -12.38
N ALA A 195 7.65 -7.25 -12.75
CA ALA A 195 7.84 -5.90 -12.24
C ALA A 195 6.55 -5.40 -11.57
N PHE A 196 6.69 -4.71 -10.45
CA PHE A 196 5.60 -4.09 -9.71
C PHE A 196 5.86 -2.59 -9.54
N VAL A 197 4.85 -1.78 -9.81
CA VAL A 197 4.86 -0.33 -9.64
C VAL A 197 3.68 0.07 -8.75
N HIS A 198 3.97 0.63 -7.59
CA HIS A 198 2.98 1.06 -6.60
C HIS A 198 2.90 2.58 -6.60
N ILE A 199 1.77 3.12 -7.05
CA ILE A 199 1.47 4.55 -7.11
C ILE A 199 0.62 4.90 -5.88
N LEU A 200 1.09 5.80 -5.02
CA LEU A 200 0.46 6.09 -3.72
C LEU A 200 -0.05 7.53 -3.57
N ARG A 201 0.20 8.41 -4.55
CA ARG A 201 -0.25 9.81 -4.49
C ARG A 201 -1.77 9.97 -4.28
N VAL A 202 -2.57 9.04 -4.84
CA VAL A 202 -4.03 9.08 -4.73
C VAL A 202 -4.46 8.81 -3.29
N ASP A 203 -3.99 7.72 -2.70
CA ASP A 203 -4.18 7.42 -1.27
C ASP A 203 -3.68 8.54 -0.36
N SER A 204 -2.45 9.01 -0.57
CA SER A 204 -1.82 10.07 0.23
C SER A 204 -2.66 11.36 0.26
N VAL A 205 -3.18 11.77 -0.90
CA VAL A 205 -4.07 12.93 -1.02
C VAL A 205 -5.45 12.62 -0.44
N GLY A 206 -6.00 11.43 -0.66
CA GLY A 206 -7.27 10.99 -0.11
C GLY A 206 -7.28 11.04 1.42
N HIS A 207 -6.20 10.59 2.07
CA HIS A 207 -6.02 10.70 3.51
C HIS A 207 -5.98 12.15 4.01
N LYS A 208 -5.37 13.05 3.25
CA LYS A 208 -5.17 14.45 3.67
C LYS A 208 -6.38 15.34 3.39
N HIS A 209 -7.07 15.11 2.28
CA HIS A 209 -8.07 16.03 1.73
C HIS A 209 -9.45 15.38 1.50
N GLY A 210 -9.58 14.07 1.67
CA GLY A 210 -10.78 13.33 1.28
C GLY A 210 -10.96 13.27 -0.24
N ILE A 211 -12.12 12.76 -0.67
CA ILE A 211 -12.50 12.73 -2.09
C ILE A 211 -13.00 14.13 -2.49
N GLY A 212 -12.29 14.77 -3.42
CA GLY A 212 -12.58 16.12 -3.89
C GLY A 212 -11.71 16.51 -5.08
N ALA A 213 -11.65 17.81 -5.41
CA ALA A 213 -10.93 18.31 -6.59
C ALA A 213 -9.45 17.88 -6.63
N GLU A 214 -8.77 17.93 -5.47
CA GLU A 214 -7.36 17.56 -5.39
C GLU A 214 -7.14 16.05 -5.60
N TYR A 215 -8.02 15.22 -5.05
CA TYR A 215 -8.02 13.77 -5.27
C TYR A 215 -8.24 13.44 -6.76
N LEU A 216 -9.21 14.10 -7.41
CA LEU A 216 -9.48 13.90 -8.84
C LEU A 216 -8.29 14.34 -9.71
N ARG A 217 -7.62 15.43 -9.34
CA ARG A 217 -6.41 15.90 -10.02
C ARG A 217 -5.29 14.86 -9.95
N VAL A 218 -4.98 14.34 -8.75
CA VAL A 218 -3.91 13.33 -8.64
C VAL A 218 -4.29 11.97 -9.22
N ALA A 219 -5.59 11.63 -9.26
CA ALA A 219 -6.06 10.44 -9.97
C ALA A 219 -5.84 10.57 -11.49
N ALA A 220 -6.09 11.74 -12.06
CA ALA A 220 -5.78 12.01 -13.47
C ALA A 220 -4.26 11.95 -13.76
N GLU A 221 -3.43 12.43 -12.83
CA GLU A 221 -1.96 12.30 -12.96
C GLU A 221 -1.49 10.85 -12.87
N ALA A 222 -2.07 10.05 -11.96
CA ALA A 222 -1.80 8.62 -11.88
C ALA A 222 -2.21 7.88 -13.16
N ASP A 223 -3.31 8.27 -13.80
CA ASP A 223 -3.73 7.71 -15.10
C ASP A 223 -2.74 8.01 -16.23
N VAL A 224 -2.17 9.23 -16.25
CA VAL A 224 -1.11 9.59 -17.20
C VAL A 224 0.14 8.73 -16.99
N ILE A 225 0.54 8.52 -15.73
CA ILE A 225 1.66 7.64 -15.39
C ILE A 225 1.39 6.20 -15.84
N LEU A 226 0.19 5.67 -15.55
CA LEU A 226 -0.23 4.36 -16.02
C LEU A 226 -0.10 4.24 -17.54
N GLY A 227 -0.54 5.25 -18.28
CA GLY A 227 -0.41 5.30 -19.74
C GLY A 227 1.04 5.22 -20.21
N ASN A 228 1.92 5.99 -19.59
CA ASN A 228 3.35 5.99 -19.90
C ASN A 228 4.01 4.65 -19.60
N LEU A 229 3.71 4.03 -18.46
CA LEU A 229 4.26 2.73 -18.07
C LEU A 229 3.82 1.64 -19.05
N VAL A 230 2.53 1.58 -19.37
CA VAL A 230 1.95 0.60 -20.30
C VAL A 230 2.53 0.76 -21.71
N ALA A 231 2.71 2.00 -22.17
CA ALA A 231 3.31 2.27 -23.48
C ALA A 231 4.79 1.88 -23.56
N ALA A 232 5.50 1.86 -22.43
CA ALA A 232 6.92 1.53 -22.39
C ALA A 232 7.23 0.04 -22.59
N ASP A 233 6.28 -0.86 -22.28
CA ASP A 233 6.43 -2.29 -22.52
C ASP A 233 5.14 -2.92 -23.09
N PRO A 234 4.83 -2.66 -24.37
CA PRO A 234 3.59 -3.12 -24.98
C PRO A 234 3.54 -4.64 -25.19
N ALA A 235 4.67 -5.33 -25.07
CA ALA A 235 4.77 -6.78 -25.24
C ALA A 235 4.56 -7.57 -23.94
N ALA A 236 4.54 -6.90 -22.78
CA ALA A 236 4.30 -7.56 -21.51
C ALA A 236 2.81 -7.83 -21.26
N ARG A 237 2.53 -8.73 -20.32
CA ARG A 237 1.20 -8.85 -19.72
C ARG A 237 1.05 -7.86 -18.58
N TRP A 238 0.01 -7.03 -18.64
CA TRP A 238 -0.28 -6.01 -17.65
C TRP A 238 -1.43 -6.41 -16.74
N PHE A 239 -1.26 -6.13 -15.45
CA PHE A 239 -2.30 -6.04 -14.43
C PHE A 239 -2.25 -4.61 -13.88
N ALA A 240 -3.40 -3.93 -13.83
CA ALA A 240 -3.51 -2.54 -13.40
C ALA A 240 -4.80 -2.37 -12.58
#